data_AF-A0A843B225-F1
#
_entry.id   AF-A0A843B225-F1
#
_cell.length_a   1.000
_cell.length_b   1.000
_cell.length_c   1.000
_cell.angle_alpha   90.00
_cell.angle_beta   90.00
_cell.angle_gamma   90.00
#
_symmetry.space_group_name_H-M   'P 1'
#
loop_
_entity.id
_entity.type
_entity.pdbx_description
1 polymer ?
#
loop_
_entity_poly.entity_id
_entity_poly.type
_entity_poly.pdbx_seq_one_letter_code
_entity_poly.pdbx_strand_id
1 'polypeptide(L)' 'MSGADRVSWRSFESTAQVSIPSDPLLRVIGQEEAVTLARIAAKQRRHLLLVGPPGTGKSMIAQA' A
#
# COMPACT_ATOMS: atom_id res chain seq x y z
N MET A 1 16.24 6.35 12.26
CA MET A 1 16.39 7.63 11.55
C MET A 1 15.18 8.47 11.89
N SER A 2 15.50 9.69 12.33
CA SER A 2 14.63 10.72 12.91
C SER A 2 13.40 11.04 12.09
N GLY A 3 12.27 11.28 12.79
CA GLY A 3 11.20 12.20 12.41
C GLY A 3 10.62 12.01 11.01
N ALA A 4 9.40 11.47 10.93
CA ALA A 4 8.57 11.67 9.75
C ALA A 4 8.55 13.18 9.43
N ASP A 5 9.20 13.57 8.33
CA ASP A 5 9.06 14.89 7.75
C ASP A 5 7.56 15.09 7.53
N ARG A 6 6.93 15.88 8.39
CA ARG A 6 5.51 16.19 8.29
C ARG A 6 5.37 17.07 7.08
N VAL A 7 5.10 16.44 5.94
CA VAL A 7 4.78 17.15 4.71
C VAL A 7 3.59 18.06 4.99
N SER A 8 3.78 19.37 4.83
CA SER A 8 2.70 20.34 5.03
C SER A 8 1.76 20.25 3.85
N TRP A 9 0.56 19.69 4.03
CA TRP A 9 -0.43 19.54 2.95
C TRP A 9 -0.82 20.89 2.32
N ARG A 10 -0.60 21.99 3.05
CA ARG A 10 -0.88 23.36 2.60
C ARG A 10 0.09 23.87 1.52
N SER A 11 1.22 23.20 1.30
CA SER A 11 2.18 23.59 0.26
C SER A 11 1.89 22.98 -1.11
N PHE A 12 0.88 22.10 -1.23
CA PHE A 12 0.48 21.54 -2.51
C PHE A 12 -0.67 22.33 -3.11
N GLU A 13 -0.56 22.60 -4.41
CA GLU A 13 -1.63 23.23 -5.20
C GLU A 13 -2.53 22.19 -5.86
N SER A 14 -2.00 21.00 -6.14
CA SER A 14 -2.72 19.90 -6.80
C SER A 14 -2.18 18.54 -6.41
N THR A 15 -3.04 17.52 -6.44
CA THR A 15 -2.65 16.12 -6.21
C THR A 15 -1.71 15.57 -7.29
N ALA A 16 -1.62 16.23 -8.45
CA ALA A 16 -0.64 15.89 -9.48
C ALA A 16 0.83 16.04 -9.02
N GLN A 17 1.06 16.81 -7.96
CA GLN A 17 2.38 17.01 -7.36
C GLN A 17 2.76 15.88 -6.37
N VAL A 18 1.82 14.99 -6.04
CA VAL A 18 2.05 13.88 -5.12
C VAL A 18 2.67 12.72 -5.90
N SER A 19 3.90 12.36 -5.55
CA SER A 19 4.57 11.19 -6.13
C SER A 19 3.86 9.90 -5.72
N ILE A 20 3.47 9.09 -6.71
CA ILE A 20 2.87 7.78 -6.48
C ILE A 20 4.00 6.72 -6.48
N PRO A 21 4.10 5.86 -5.45
CA PRO A 21 5.08 4.77 -5.42
C PRO A 21 4.98 3.87 -6.65
N SER A 22 6.10 3.39 -7.19
CA SER A 22 6.10 2.42 -8.29
C SER A 22 5.60 1.04 -7.84
N ASP A 23 6.00 0.61 -6.63
CA ASP A 23 5.54 -0.62 -5.99
C ASP A 23 4.04 -0.49 -5.62
N PRO A 24 3.15 -1.32 -6.21
CA PRO A 24 1.72 -1.26 -5.92
C PRO A 24 1.38 -1.59 -4.46
N LEU A 25 2.18 -2.41 -3.77
CA LEU A 25 1.96 -2.71 -2.35
C LEU A 25 2.17 -1.49 -1.44
N LEU A 26 3.01 -0.53 -1.86
CA LEU A 26 3.19 0.74 -1.13
C LEU A 26 2.04 1.73 -1.34
N ARG A 27 1.16 1.46 -2.31
CA ARG A 27 -0.06 2.27 -2.55
C ARG A 27 -1.23 1.83 -1.67
N VAL A 28 -1.11 0.68 -1.02
CA VAL A 28 -2.14 0.14 -0.11
C VAL A 28 -2.05 0.88 1.22
N ILE A 29 -3.16 1.48 1.64
CA ILE A 29 -3.22 2.34 2.85
C ILE A 29 -4.01 1.63 3.96
N GLY A 30 -3.45 1.60 5.18
CA GLY A 30 -4.13 1.10 6.38
C GLY A 30 -4.35 -0.42 6.41
N GLN A 31 -3.51 -1.17 5.70
CA GLN A 31 -3.54 -2.64 5.64
C GLN A 31 -2.10 -3.21 5.75
N GLU A 32 -1.33 -2.69 6.71
CA GLU A 32 0.10 -2.98 6.87
C GLU A 32 0.37 -4.48 7.06
N GLU A 33 -0.50 -5.17 7.82
CA GLU A 33 -0.40 -6.61 8.04
C GLU A 33 -0.65 -7.40 6.76
N ALA A 34 -1.71 -7.06 6.01
CA ALA A 34 -2.06 -7.74 4.77
C ALA A 34 -0.96 -7.58 3.71
N VAL A 35 -0.37 -6.39 3.59
CA VAL A 35 0.79 -6.14 2.72
C VAL A 35 1.99 -6.98 3.14
N THR A 36 2.27 -7.05 4.45
CA THR A 36 3.38 -7.85 4.97
C THR A 36 3.20 -9.34 4.65
N LEU A 37 2.00 -9.88 4.89
CA LEU A 37 1.67 -11.27 4.60
C LEU A 37 1.73 -11.56 3.09
N ALA A 38 1.27 -10.64 2.24
CA ALA A 38 1.36 -10.77 0.79
C ALA A 38 2.83 -10.88 0.32
N ARG A 39 3.73 -10.04 0.85
CA ARG A 39 5.18 -10.12 0.54
C ARG A 39 5.79 -11.45 0.98
N ILE A 40 5.44 -11.93 2.16
CA ILE A 40 5.92 -13.23 2.67
C ILE A 40 5.40 -14.37 1.78
N ALA A 41 4.11 -14.37 1.46
CA ALA A 41 3.49 -15.38 0.61
C ALA A 41 4.11 -15.42 -0.79
N ALA A 42 4.32 -14.25 -1.41
CA ALA A 42 4.97 -14.13 -2.71
C ALA A 42 6.40 -14.69 -2.68
N LYS A 43 7.20 -14.29 -1.67
CA LYS A 43 8.59 -14.76 -1.49
C LYS A 43 8.67 -16.27 -1.26
N GLN A 44 7.72 -16.84 -0.53
CA GLN A 44 7.68 -18.26 -0.20
C GLN A 44 6.85 -19.12 -1.17
N ARG A 45 6.31 -18.52 -2.24
CA ARG A 45 5.43 -19.20 -3.22
C ARG A 45 4.22 -19.89 -2.56
N ARG A 46 3.57 -19.22 -1.61
CA ARG A 46 2.36 -19.71 -0.92
C ARG A 46 1.08 -19.11 -1.51
N HIS A 47 -0.01 -19.85 -1.41
CA HIS A 47 -1.34 -19.33 -1.74
C HIS A 47 -1.80 -18.34 -0.66
N LEU A 48 -2.58 -17.34 -1.08
CA LEU A 48 -3.16 -16.32 -0.22
C LEU A 48 -4.66 -16.22 -0.49
N LEU A 49 -5.47 -16.17 0.56
CA LEU A 49 -6.89 -15.88 0.48
C LEU A 49 -7.16 -14.55 1.17
N LEU A 50 -7.69 -13.58 0.42
CA LEU A 50 -8.04 -12.26 0.93
C LEU A 50 -9.54 -12.18 1.14
N VAL A 51 -9.97 -11.95 2.39
CA VAL A 51 -11.40 -11.87 2.77
C VAL A 51 -11.72 -10.48 3.29
N GLY A 52 -12.85 -9.91 2.84
CA GLY A 52 -13.33 -8.63 3.33
C GLY A 52 -14.37 -7.96 2.41
N PRO A 53 -15.04 -6.89 2.88
CA PRO A 53 -16.06 -6.16 2.12
C PRO A 53 -15.62 -5.70 0.72
N PRO A 54 -16.52 -5.50 -0.24
CA PRO A 54 -16.16 -4.96 -1.56
C PRO A 54 -15.48 -3.58 -1.42
N GLY A 55 -14.52 -3.28 -2.31
CA GLY A 55 -13.82 -1.98 -2.32
C GLY A 55 -12.67 -1.83 -1.31
N THR A 56 -12.30 -2.87 -0.55
CA THR A 56 -11.24 -2.78 0.49
C THR A 56 -9.80 -3.02 0.00
N GLY A 57 -9.55 -3.01 -1.32
CA GLY A 57 -8.20 -3.17 -1.86
C GLY A 57 -7.70 -4.60 -2.04
N LYS A 58 -8.57 -5.62 -1.88
CA LYS A 58 -8.19 -7.05 -2.10
C LYS A 58 -7.52 -7.30 -3.45
N SER A 59 -8.11 -6.80 -4.54
CA SER A 59 -7.55 -6.97 -5.89
C SER A 59 -6.22 -6.24 -6.06
N MET A 60 -6.06 -5.07 -5.44
CA MET A 60 -4.81 -4.30 -5.50
C MET A 60 -3.67 -5.05 -4.80
N ILE A 61 -3.93 -5.67 -3.64
CA ILE A 61 -2.94 -6.51 -2.93
C ILE A 61 -2.61 -7.76 -3.74
N ALA A 62 -3.61 -8.38 -4.38
CA ALA A 62 -3.40 -9.61 -5.16
C ALA A 62 -2.64 -9.40 -6.48
N GLN A 63 -2.69 -8.20 -7.06
CA GLN A 63 -2.01 -7.85 -8.32
C GLN A 63 -0.54 -7.46 -8.15
N ALA A 64 -0.15 -7.13 -6.92
CA ALA A 64 1.15 -6.56 -6.59
C ALA A 64 2.19 -7.65 -6.28
#